data_AF-A0A965GHM0-F1
#
_entry.id   AF-A0A965GHM0-F1
#
_cell.length_a   1.000
_cell.length_b   1.000
_cell.length_c   1.000
_cell.angle_alpha   90.00
_cell.angle_beta   90.00
_cell.angle_gamma   90.00
#
_symmetry.space_group_name_H-M   'P 1'
#
loop_
_entity.id
_entity.type
_entity.pdbx_description
1 polymer ?
#
loop_
_entity_poly.entity_id
_entity_poly.type
_entity_poly.pdbx_seq_one_letter_code
_entity_poly.pdbx_strand_id
1 'polypeptide(L)'
;MTSAKSWGINAKLLSPAEVKELVPFINEKIVLGGFYTPSVSCVDSLQTGTLMREGAVKSGNLNVFANTEVLDLEVENGTIKAVITNKGRIEAEYVVVACGVWSPRIAKMAGANIPLTPAVHQMADVGPIDILQKSNAEVAYPIVRDMDTFCYERQTAGSMEVGSYAHRAIFMHPDDIPSNEASALSPTELPLTQDDFDPQMEQAIELMEMLGDAEIK
;
A
#
# COMPACT_ATOMS: atom_id res chain seq x y z
N MET A 1 3.14 -23.86 -0.69
CA MET A 1 4.40 -24.46 -1.20
C MET A 1 4.44 -24.61 -2.73
N THR A 2 3.40 -25.12 -3.40
CA THR A 2 3.43 -25.37 -4.86
C THR A 2 3.80 -24.13 -5.68
N SER A 3 3.13 -23.00 -5.47
CA SER A 3 3.41 -21.76 -6.22
C SER A 3 4.86 -21.31 -6.07
N ALA A 4 5.40 -21.26 -4.85
CA ALA A 4 6.79 -20.85 -4.62
C ALA A 4 7.78 -21.75 -5.37
N LYS A 5 7.60 -23.08 -5.34
CA LYS A 5 8.44 -24.02 -6.09
C LYS A 5 8.33 -23.81 -7.60
N SER A 6 7.11 -23.65 -8.12
CA SER A 6 6.88 -23.43 -9.55
C SER A 6 7.56 -22.16 -10.08
N TRP A 7 7.65 -21.12 -9.25
CA TRP A 7 8.28 -19.85 -9.61
C TRP A 7 9.74 -19.71 -9.15
N GLY A 8 10.35 -20.78 -8.60
CA GLY A 8 11.74 -20.74 -8.12
C GLY A 8 11.96 -19.84 -6.90
N ILE A 9 10.90 -19.54 -6.13
CA ILE A 9 10.98 -18.74 -4.92
C ILE A 9 11.35 -19.64 -3.74
N ASN A 10 12.43 -19.29 -3.04
CA ASN A 10 12.85 -19.97 -1.83
C ASN A 10 11.81 -19.75 -0.73
N ALA A 11 11.20 -20.83 -0.25
CA ALA A 11 10.25 -20.78 0.85
C ALA A 11 10.33 -22.04 1.72
N LYS A 12 9.95 -21.90 2.99
CA LYS A 12 9.97 -22.97 3.98
C LYS A 12 8.64 -23.01 4.73
N LEU A 13 8.21 -24.21 5.11
CA LEU A 13 7.21 -24.36 6.17
C LEU A 13 7.94 -24.34 7.50
N LEU A 14 7.37 -23.65 8.47
CA LEU A 14 7.90 -23.49 9.81
C LEU A 14 6.92 -24.10 10.82
N SER A 15 7.45 -24.74 11.85
CA SER A 15 6.73 -25.06 13.07
C SER A 15 6.44 -23.78 13.88
N PRO A 16 5.50 -23.82 14.85
CA PRO A 16 5.22 -22.67 15.71
C PRO A 16 6.47 -22.13 16.44
N ALA A 17 7.33 -23.03 16.92
CA ALA A 17 8.59 -22.65 17.58
C ALA A 17 9.54 -21.91 16.62
N GLU A 18 9.69 -22.38 15.39
CA GLU A 18 10.51 -21.70 14.37
C GLU A 18 9.93 -20.33 13.98
N VAL A 19 8.60 -20.17 14.02
CA VAL A 19 7.96 -18.86 13.82
C VAL A 19 8.30 -17.93 14.99
N LYS A 20 8.21 -18.40 16.23
CA LYS A 20 8.57 -17.65 17.44
C LYS A 20 10.03 -17.22 17.47
N GLU A 21 10.94 -18.06 16.97
CA GLU A 21 12.36 -17.71 16.83
C GLU A 21 12.58 -16.50 15.89
N LEU A 22 11.78 -16.39 14.82
CA LEU A 22 11.85 -15.27 13.87
C LEU A 22 11.08 -14.03 14.34
N VAL A 23 9.96 -14.23 15.02
CA VAL A 23 9.06 -13.17 15.51
C VAL A 23 8.84 -13.38 17.01
N PRO A 24 9.75 -12.89 17.88
CA PRO A 24 9.78 -13.24 19.30
C PRO A 24 8.53 -12.82 20.09
N PHE A 25 7.72 -11.91 19.57
CA PHE A 25 6.49 -11.40 20.19
C PHE A 25 5.21 -12.09 19.68
N ILE A 26 5.31 -13.05 18.76
CA ILE A 26 4.13 -13.77 18.26
C ILE A 26 3.59 -14.78 19.28
N ASN A 27 2.28 -14.98 19.30
CA ASN A 27 1.64 -15.98 20.14
C ASN A 27 1.71 -17.37 19.47
N GLU A 28 2.75 -18.15 19.81
CA GLU A 28 2.94 -19.49 19.23
C GLU A 28 1.88 -20.53 19.64
N LYS A 29 1.03 -20.23 20.62
CA LYS A 29 -0.01 -21.16 21.09
C LYS A 29 -1.22 -21.23 20.15
N ILE A 30 -1.46 -20.16 19.39
CA ILE A 30 -2.56 -20.08 18.42
C ILE A 30 -2.10 -20.37 16.99
N VAL A 31 -0.80 -20.25 16.72
CA VAL A 31 -0.20 -20.54 15.42
C VAL A 31 0.03 -22.04 15.25
N LEU A 32 -0.45 -22.62 14.15
CA LEU A 32 -0.20 -24.04 13.80
C LEU A 32 1.13 -24.23 13.04
N GLY A 33 1.61 -23.19 12.37
CA GLY A 33 2.85 -23.17 11.61
C GLY A 33 2.91 -21.93 10.71
N GLY A 34 4.02 -21.76 10.00
CA GLY A 34 4.26 -20.60 9.13
C GLY A 34 4.67 -20.99 7.72
N PHE A 35 4.41 -20.10 6.75
CA PHE A 35 5.00 -20.15 5.42
C PHE A 35 5.97 -18.98 5.26
N TYR A 36 7.26 -19.28 5.30
CA TYR A 36 8.31 -18.26 5.34
C TYR A 36 9.02 -18.13 4.00
N THR A 37 9.12 -16.88 3.52
CA THR A 37 9.82 -16.53 2.28
C THR A 37 10.91 -15.49 2.59
N PRO A 38 12.20 -15.89 2.70
CA PRO A 38 13.27 -14.98 3.13
C PRO A 38 13.51 -13.79 2.19
N SER A 39 13.06 -13.86 0.94
CA SER A 39 13.19 -12.78 -0.04
C SER A 39 12.09 -11.73 0.04
N VAL A 40 11.10 -11.90 0.93
CA VAL A 40 10.10 -10.86 1.18
C VAL A 40 10.79 -9.67 1.84
N SER A 41 10.45 -8.47 1.40
CA SER A 41 11.07 -7.23 1.86
C SER A 41 10.04 -6.12 1.87
N CYS A 42 10.29 -5.09 2.68
CA CYS A 42 9.57 -3.83 2.62
C CYS A 42 10.30 -2.89 1.67
N VAL A 43 9.53 -2.06 0.96
CA VAL A 43 10.07 -1.04 0.05
C VAL A 43 9.54 0.31 0.50
N ASP A 44 10.44 1.28 0.68
CA ASP A 44 10.03 2.69 0.73
C ASP A 44 9.62 3.11 -0.69
N SER A 45 8.31 3.09 -0.93
CA SER A 45 7.73 3.36 -2.24
C SER A 45 7.91 4.82 -2.66
N LEU A 46 7.86 5.76 -1.72
CA LEU A 46 8.05 7.19 -1.97
C LEU A 46 9.51 7.49 -2.35
N GLN A 47 10.46 6.94 -1.59
CA GLN A 47 11.87 7.10 -1.90
C GLN A 47 12.23 6.42 -3.23
N THR A 48 11.73 5.22 -3.47
CA THR A 48 11.96 4.50 -4.74
C THR A 48 11.46 5.33 -5.93
N GLY A 49 10.23 5.84 -5.87
CA GLY A 49 9.67 6.70 -6.92
C GLY A 49 10.46 7.99 -7.11
N THR A 50 10.91 8.59 -6.02
CA THR A 50 11.75 9.81 -6.03
C THR A 50 13.08 9.57 -6.74
N LEU A 51 13.79 8.51 -6.38
CA LEU A 51 15.09 8.16 -6.98
C LEU A 51 14.95 7.83 -8.48
N MET A 52 13.91 7.10 -8.86
CA MET A 52 13.61 6.80 -10.26
C MET A 52 13.34 8.08 -11.08
N ARG A 53 12.49 8.97 -10.55
CA ARG A 53 12.18 10.27 -11.18
C ARG A 53 13.44 11.11 -11.34
N GLU A 54 14.25 11.24 -10.29
CA GLU A 54 15.48 12.04 -10.32
C GLU A 54 16.50 11.49 -11.31
N GLY A 55 16.68 10.17 -11.36
CA GLY A 55 17.54 9.53 -12.35
C GLY A 55 17.10 9.83 -13.78
N ALA A 56 15.79 9.73 -14.06
CA ALA A 56 15.24 10.01 -15.38
C ALA A 56 15.38 11.50 -15.77
N VAL A 57 15.11 12.43 -14.84
CA VAL A 57 15.31 13.88 -15.08
C VAL A 57 16.79 14.18 -15.33
N LYS A 58 17.70 13.64 -14.52
CA LYS A 58 19.15 13.84 -14.67
C LYS A 58 19.67 13.29 -16.01
N SER A 59 19.03 12.25 -16.57
CA SER A 59 19.38 11.73 -17.88
C SER A 59 18.98 12.64 -19.05
N GLY A 60 18.17 13.68 -18.81
CA GLY A 60 17.67 14.59 -19.84
C GLY A 60 16.46 14.06 -20.64
N ASN A 61 15.97 12.86 -20.32
CA ASN A 61 14.89 12.20 -21.06
C ASN A 61 13.49 12.43 -20.46
N LEU A 62 13.39 13.05 -19.29
CA LEU A 62 12.12 13.28 -18.59
C LEU A 62 11.96 14.74 -18.19
N ASN A 63 10.84 15.32 -18.59
CA ASN A 63 10.32 16.55 -18.02
C ASN A 63 9.20 16.23 -17.02
N VAL A 64 9.22 16.87 -15.85
CA VAL A 64 8.22 16.67 -14.80
C VAL A 64 7.46 17.97 -14.58
N PHE A 65 6.13 17.89 -14.68
CA PHE A 65 5.24 19.03 -14.48
C PHE A 65 4.34 18.81 -13.26
N ALA A 66 4.91 18.96 -12.06
CA ALA A 66 4.14 18.84 -10.81
C ALA A 66 3.00 19.87 -10.73
N ASN A 67 1.95 19.56 -9.96
CA ASN A 67 0.76 20.40 -9.78
C ASN A 67 0.11 20.79 -11.12
N THR A 68 0.08 19.87 -12.08
CA THR A 68 -0.49 20.07 -13.42
C THR A 68 -1.58 19.03 -13.62
N GLU A 69 -2.82 19.44 -13.38
CA GLU A 69 -3.97 18.53 -13.45
C GLU A 69 -4.36 18.30 -14.91
N VAL A 70 -4.56 17.02 -15.27
CA VAL A 70 -5.16 16.64 -16.55
C VAL A 70 -6.66 16.88 -16.47
N LEU A 71 -7.15 17.75 -17.33
CA LEU A 71 -8.55 18.15 -17.40
C LEU A 71 -9.31 17.39 -18.49
N ASP A 72 -8.63 17.04 -19.58
CA ASP A 72 -9.20 16.27 -20.70
C ASP A 72 -8.12 15.63 -21.58
N LEU A 73 -8.51 14.70 -22.44
CA LEU A 73 -7.68 14.07 -23.47
C LEU A 73 -8.26 14.37 -24.86
N GLU A 74 -7.50 15.08 -25.69
CA GLU A 74 -7.91 15.42 -27.05
C GLU A 74 -7.69 14.23 -27.98
N VAL A 75 -8.80 13.65 -28.47
CA VAL A 75 -8.78 12.49 -29.37
C VAL A 75 -9.48 12.84 -30.67
N GLU A 76 -8.80 12.61 -31.79
CA GLU A 76 -9.33 12.81 -33.13
C GLU A 76 -9.27 11.50 -33.91
N ASN A 77 -10.42 11.07 -34.47
CA ASN A 77 -10.52 9.84 -35.27
C ASN A 77 -9.95 8.60 -34.56
N GLY A 78 -10.12 8.52 -33.24
CA GLY A 78 -9.62 7.41 -32.41
C GLY A 78 -8.14 7.49 -32.03
N THR A 79 -7.45 8.59 -32.36
CA THR A 79 -6.02 8.78 -32.05
C THR A 79 -5.81 9.97 -31.13
N ILE A 80 -4.99 9.80 -30.10
CA ILE A 80 -4.62 10.89 -29.18
C ILE A 80 -3.86 11.99 -29.92
N LYS A 81 -4.16 13.24 -29.58
CA LYS A 81 -3.49 14.44 -30.12
C LYS A 81 -2.81 15.25 -29.02
N ALA A 82 -3.46 15.37 -27.87
CA ALA A 82 -2.94 16.16 -26.77
C ALA A 82 -3.55 15.79 -25.41
N VAL A 83 -2.85 16.20 -24.36
CA VAL A 83 -3.35 16.25 -22.99
C VAL A 83 -3.72 17.70 -22.67
N ILE A 84 -4.96 17.92 -22.27
CA ILE A 84 -5.43 19.23 -21.83
C ILE A 84 -5.20 19.35 -20.33
N THR A 85 -4.51 20.39 -19.88
CA THR A 85 -4.18 20.60 -18.47
C THR A 85 -4.59 21.98 -17.99
N ASN A 86 -4.62 22.17 -16.67
CA ASN A 86 -4.79 23.49 -16.06
C ASN A 86 -3.65 24.48 -16.36
N LYS A 87 -2.55 24.04 -16.98
CA LYS A 87 -1.41 24.88 -17.40
C LYS A 87 -1.23 24.95 -18.92
N GLY A 88 -2.21 24.49 -19.67
CA GLY A 88 -2.21 24.53 -21.14
C GLY A 88 -2.23 23.16 -21.79
N ARG A 89 -2.15 23.17 -23.11
CA ARG A 89 -2.22 21.99 -23.97
C ARG A 89 -0.84 21.40 -24.21
N ILE A 90 -0.69 20.10 -24.02
CA ILE A 90 0.56 19.36 -24.28
C ILE A 90 0.30 18.39 -25.44
N GLU A 91 0.95 18.61 -26.58
CA GLU A 91 0.87 17.68 -27.72
C GLU A 91 1.58 16.37 -27.41
N ALA A 92 0.95 15.25 -27.74
CA ALA A 92 1.50 13.94 -27.50
C ALA A 92 0.98 12.93 -28.55
N GLU A 93 1.90 12.16 -29.13
CA GLU A 93 1.57 11.04 -30.01
C GLU A 93 1.10 9.81 -29.23
N TYR A 94 1.56 9.68 -27.97
CA TYR A 94 1.23 8.58 -27.07
C TYR A 94 1.00 9.12 -25.66
N VAL A 95 -0.02 8.57 -24.99
CA VAL A 95 -0.31 8.86 -23.58
C VAL A 95 -0.43 7.54 -22.83
N VAL A 96 0.26 7.44 -21.70
CA VAL A 96 0.18 6.30 -20.78
C VAL A 96 -0.60 6.72 -19.55
N VAL A 97 -1.70 6.02 -19.26
CA VAL A 97 -2.49 6.24 -18.04
C VAL A 97 -1.83 5.47 -16.89
N ALA A 98 -1.15 6.19 -16.00
CA ALA A 98 -0.50 5.66 -14.79
C ALA A 98 -1.04 6.36 -13.53
N CYS A 99 -2.36 6.57 -13.48
CA CYS A 99 -3.02 7.47 -12.53
C CYS A 99 -3.65 6.74 -11.33
N GLY A 100 -3.23 5.51 -11.01
CA GLY A 100 -3.73 4.74 -9.87
C GLY A 100 -5.26 4.67 -9.84
N VAL A 101 -5.85 5.02 -8.69
CA VAL A 101 -7.30 5.03 -8.44
C VAL A 101 -8.09 5.98 -9.36
N TRP A 102 -7.44 6.99 -9.96
CA TRP A 102 -8.08 7.91 -10.91
C TRP A 102 -8.04 7.43 -12.37
N SER A 103 -7.40 6.29 -12.66
CA SER A 103 -7.26 5.78 -14.03
C SER A 103 -8.60 5.62 -14.78
N PRO A 104 -9.72 5.14 -14.16
CA PRO A 104 -11.01 5.10 -14.84
C PRO A 104 -11.52 6.48 -15.28
N ARG A 105 -11.36 7.51 -14.45
CA ARG A 105 -11.72 8.91 -14.77
C ARG A 105 -10.93 9.41 -15.97
N ILE A 106 -9.60 9.18 -15.98
CA ILE A 106 -8.73 9.60 -17.07
C ILE A 106 -9.02 8.85 -18.37
N ALA A 107 -9.22 7.52 -18.32
CA ALA A 107 -9.52 6.72 -19.51
C ALA A 107 -10.83 7.17 -20.18
N LYS A 108 -11.84 7.53 -19.38
CA LYS A 108 -13.13 8.02 -19.88
C LYS A 108 -13.00 9.31 -20.72
N MET A 109 -12.02 10.17 -20.43
CA MET A 109 -11.73 11.37 -21.25
C MET A 109 -11.38 11.00 -22.70
N ALA A 110 -10.70 9.88 -22.91
CA ALA A 110 -10.39 9.36 -24.24
C ALA A 110 -11.49 8.43 -24.82
N GLY A 111 -12.67 8.36 -24.20
CA GLY A 111 -13.74 7.43 -24.59
C GLY A 111 -13.42 5.94 -24.33
N ALA A 112 -12.41 5.66 -23.50
CA ALA A 112 -12.00 4.31 -23.12
C ALA A 112 -12.53 3.93 -21.73
N ASN A 113 -12.44 2.64 -21.40
CA ASN A 113 -12.81 2.12 -20.08
C ASN A 113 -11.67 1.30 -19.48
N ILE A 114 -11.30 1.59 -18.23
CA ILE A 114 -10.40 0.76 -17.41
C ILE A 114 -11.25 0.16 -16.29
N PRO A 115 -11.41 -1.18 -16.23
CA PRO A 115 -12.26 -1.85 -15.23
C PRO A 115 -11.56 -1.93 -13.88
N LEU A 116 -11.43 -0.77 -13.22
CA LEU A 116 -10.84 -0.60 -11.89
C LEU A 116 -11.84 0.13 -11.00
N THR A 117 -12.03 -0.38 -9.78
CA THR A 117 -12.86 0.26 -8.75
C THR A 117 -11.98 0.61 -7.56
N PRO A 118 -11.83 1.90 -7.21
CA PRO A 118 -11.17 2.30 -5.97
C PRO A 118 -11.88 1.70 -4.75
N ALA A 119 -11.10 1.16 -3.84
CA ALA A 119 -11.57 0.61 -2.58
C ALA A 119 -10.64 1.08 -1.46
N VAL A 120 -11.23 1.34 -0.29
CA VAL A 120 -10.49 1.72 0.92
C VAL A 120 -10.02 0.44 1.60
N HIS A 121 -8.76 0.47 2.04
CA HIS A 121 -8.12 -0.53 2.88
C HIS A 121 -7.75 0.15 4.21
N GLN A 122 -7.89 -0.56 5.33
CA GLN A 122 -7.64 0.02 6.65
C GLN A 122 -6.33 -0.43 7.23
N MET A 123 -5.63 0.53 7.84
CA MET A 123 -4.39 0.31 8.53
C MET A 123 -4.22 1.36 9.63
N ALA A 124 -3.53 0.98 10.69
CA ALA A 124 -3.19 1.88 11.80
C ALA A 124 -1.73 1.67 12.23
N ASP A 125 -1.11 2.75 12.71
CA ASP A 125 0.22 2.69 13.30
C ASP A 125 0.10 2.49 14.82
N VAL A 126 0.70 1.43 15.33
CA VAL A 126 0.63 1.02 16.74
C VAL A 126 2.01 1.15 17.37
N GLY A 127 2.18 2.11 18.28
CA GLY A 127 3.45 2.33 18.95
C GLY A 127 3.63 3.71 19.58
N PRO A 128 4.82 4.00 20.13
CA PRO A 128 6.05 3.20 20.04
C PRO A 128 6.01 1.90 20.85
N ILE A 129 6.81 0.90 20.46
CA ILE A 129 6.96 -0.37 21.17
C ILE A 129 8.44 -0.66 21.46
N ASP A 130 8.75 -0.89 22.73
CA ASP A 130 10.12 -1.03 23.27
C ASP A 130 11.00 -2.01 22.48
N ILE A 131 10.50 -3.20 22.15
CA ILE A 131 11.29 -4.23 21.45
C ILE A 131 11.63 -3.80 20.01
N LEU A 132 10.72 -3.08 19.35
CA LEU A 132 10.91 -2.58 18.00
C LEU A 132 11.87 -1.38 18.01
N GLN A 133 11.73 -0.46 18.97
CA GLN A 133 12.67 0.65 19.15
C GLN A 133 14.10 0.17 19.39
N LYS A 134 14.29 -0.86 20.23
CA LYS A 134 15.60 -1.45 20.51
C LYS A 134 16.26 -2.08 19.29
N SER A 135 15.48 -2.47 18.27
CA SER A 135 16.02 -3.02 17.04
C SER A 135 16.80 -2.00 16.20
N ASN A 136 16.50 -0.69 16.37
CA ASN A 136 17.13 0.41 15.64
C ASN A 136 17.20 0.18 14.11
N ALA A 137 16.16 -0.43 13.56
CA ALA A 137 16.03 -0.73 12.14
C ALA A 137 14.60 -0.42 11.68
N GLU A 138 14.45 -0.11 10.38
CA GLU A 138 13.13 0.08 9.77
C GLU A 138 12.29 -1.19 9.85
N VAL A 139 12.92 -2.32 9.53
CA VAL A 139 12.34 -3.67 9.57
C VAL A 139 13.41 -4.64 10.07
N ALA A 140 13.31 -5.04 11.33
CA ALA A 140 14.18 -6.05 11.95
C ALA A 140 13.56 -7.45 11.93
N TYR A 141 12.23 -7.53 11.94
CA TYR A 141 11.48 -8.78 12.00
C TYR A 141 10.71 -9.01 10.69
N PRO A 142 10.44 -10.27 10.29
CA PRO A 142 9.62 -10.56 9.12
C PRO A 142 8.22 -9.94 9.20
N ILE A 143 7.69 -9.51 8.06
CA ILE A 143 6.27 -9.15 7.93
C ILE A 143 5.43 -10.40 8.23
N VAL A 144 4.42 -10.24 9.08
CA VAL A 144 3.47 -11.30 9.39
C VAL A 144 2.19 -11.07 8.59
N ARG A 145 1.61 -12.15 8.09
CA ARG A 145 0.28 -12.15 7.47
C ARG A 145 -0.52 -13.25 8.14
N ASP A 146 -1.56 -12.86 8.85
CA ASP A 146 -2.55 -13.79 9.36
C ASP A 146 -3.66 -13.93 8.33
N MET A 147 -3.66 -15.07 7.65
CA MET A 147 -4.63 -15.35 6.60
C MET A 147 -5.98 -15.82 7.14
N ASP A 148 -6.06 -16.22 8.43
CA ASP A 148 -7.32 -16.64 9.05
C ASP A 148 -8.16 -15.42 9.46
N THR A 149 -7.49 -14.31 9.80
CA THR A 149 -8.10 -13.03 10.20
C THR A 149 -8.03 -11.96 9.10
N PHE A 150 -7.36 -12.25 7.98
CA PHE A 150 -7.09 -11.30 6.89
C PHE A 150 -6.34 -10.03 7.32
N CYS A 151 -5.44 -10.17 8.29
CA CYS A 151 -4.59 -9.10 8.81
C CYS A 151 -3.13 -9.25 8.36
N TYR A 152 -2.38 -8.15 8.45
CA TYR A 152 -0.93 -8.17 8.35
C TYR A 152 -0.31 -7.18 9.33
N GLU A 153 0.84 -7.57 9.88
CA GLU A 153 1.61 -6.77 10.82
C GLU A 153 3.01 -6.54 10.26
N ARG A 154 3.39 -5.26 10.18
CA ARG A 154 4.65 -4.84 9.60
C ARG A 154 5.33 -3.85 10.52
N GLN A 155 6.55 -4.14 10.93
CA GLN A 155 7.34 -3.17 11.67
C GLN A 155 7.57 -1.93 10.80
N THR A 156 7.38 -0.76 11.41
CA THR A 156 7.77 0.55 10.89
C THR A 156 8.63 1.22 11.96
N ALA A 157 9.94 1.07 11.84
CA ALA A 157 10.93 1.53 12.81
C ALA A 157 10.60 1.09 14.25
N GLY A 158 10.20 2.02 15.12
CA GLY A 158 9.85 1.77 16.52
C GLY A 158 8.40 1.35 16.77
N SER A 159 7.59 1.20 15.71
CA SER A 159 6.16 0.92 15.77
C SER A 159 5.79 -0.29 14.92
N MET A 160 4.54 -0.73 15.02
CA MET A 160 3.95 -1.77 14.19
C MET A 160 2.78 -1.20 13.40
N GLU A 161 2.80 -1.33 12.09
CA GLU A 161 1.63 -1.12 11.24
C GLU A 161 0.75 -2.38 11.30
N VAL A 162 -0.52 -2.21 11.64
CA VAL A 162 -1.55 -3.26 11.57
C VAL A 162 -2.48 -2.92 10.43
N GLY A 163 -2.51 -3.74 9.38
CA GLY A 163 -3.43 -3.58 8.27
C GLY A 163 -4.44 -4.71 8.21
N SER A 164 -5.68 -4.43 7.82
CA SER A 164 -6.72 -5.45 7.72
C SER A 164 -7.61 -5.31 6.50
N TYR A 165 -7.91 -6.46 5.90
CA TYR A 165 -8.92 -6.60 4.85
C TYR A 165 -10.26 -7.10 5.40
N ALA A 166 -10.37 -7.40 6.70
CA ALA A 166 -11.52 -8.08 7.31
C ALA A 166 -12.69 -7.14 7.65
N HIS A 167 -12.96 -6.14 6.81
CA HIS A 167 -14.05 -5.20 6.99
C HIS A 167 -15.02 -5.26 5.81
N ARG A 168 -16.18 -4.58 5.93
CA ARG A 168 -17.08 -4.41 4.78
C ARG A 168 -16.34 -3.75 3.61
N ALA A 169 -16.71 -4.07 2.37
CA ALA A 169 -16.14 -3.37 1.23
C ALA A 169 -16.53 -1.87 1.27
N ILE A 170 -15.54 -0.99 1.16
CA ILE A 170 -15.73 0.47 1.11
C ILE A 170 -15.28 0.94 -0.27
N PHE A 171 -16.22 1.01 -1.21
CA PHE A 171 -15.94 1.47 -2.57
C PHE A 171 -16.02 2.99 -2.67
N MET A 172 -15.14 3.55 -3.50
CA MET A 172 -15.09 4.98 -3.79
C MET A 172 -15.22 5.18 -5.30
N HIS A 173 -16.04 6.14 -5.72
CA HIS A 173 -15.96 6.60 -7.10
C HIS A 173 -14.71 7.51 -7.25
N PRO A 174 -13.94 7.43 -8.36
CA PRO A 174 -12.78 8.30 -8.57
C PRO A 174 -13.08 9.81 -8.47
N ASP A 175 -14.31 10.21 -8.77
CA ASP A 175 -14.77 11.61 -8.69
C ASP A 175 -15.11 12.06 -7.26
N ASP A 176 -15.30 11.11 -6.33
CA ASP A 176 -15.61 11.38 -4.92
C ASP A 176 -14.34 11.45 -4.05
N ILE A 177 -13.17 11.13 -4.62
CA ILE A 177 -11.88 11.23 -3.94
C ILE A 177 -11.51 12.72 -3.81
N PRO A 178 -11.21 13.24 -2.60
CA PRO A 178 -10.97 14.66 -2.40
C PRO A 178 -9.74 15.16 -3.18
N SER A 179 -9.72 16.46 -3.47
CA SER A 179 -8.52 17.10 -4.04
C SER A 179 -7.40 17.19 -2.99
N ASN A 180 -6.17 17.47 -3.42
CA ASN A 180 -5.06 17.75 -2.50
C ASN A 180 -5.39 18.88 -1.52
N GLU A 181 -6.13 19.91 -1.95
CA GLU A 181 -6.51 21.06 -1.12
C GLU A 181 -7.61 20.72 -0.10
N ALA A 182 -8.50 19.79 -0.44
CA ALA A 182 -9.59 19.36 0.43
C ALA A 182 -9.19 18.23 1.39
N SER A 183 -8.02 17.63 1.19
CA SER A 183 -7.53 16.49 1.98
C SER A 183 -6.81 16.95 3.24
N ALA A 184 -6.94 16.20 4.33
CA ALA A 184 -6.22 16.50 5.57
C ALA A 184 -4.70 16.25 5.43
N LEU A 185 -4.33 15.11 4.84
CA LEU A 185 -2.95 14.73 4.58
C LEU A 185 -2.75 14.35 3.11
N SER A 186 -3.52 13.37 2.60
CA SER A 186 -3.51 13.01 1.18
C SER A 186 -4.90 12.63 0.68
N PRO A 187 -5.18 12.74 -0.64
CA PRO A 187 -6.45 12.32 -1.24
C PRO A 187 -6.85 10.87 -0.97
N THR A 188 -5.86 10.01 -0.79
CA THR A 188 -6.05 8.56 -0.61
C THR A 188 -6.08 8.13 0.84
N GLU A 189 -5.97 9.08 1.77
CA GLU A 189 -6.02 8.84 3.20
C GLU A 189 -7.36 9.33 3.73
N LEU A 190 -8.27 8.39 3.98
CA LEU A 190 -9.58 8.65 4.54
C LEU A 190 -9.57 8.34 6.05
N PRO A 191 -10.47 8.95 6.83
CA PRO A 191 -10.59 8.64 8.26
C PRO A 191 -10.83 7.15 8.49
N LEU A 192 -10.16 6.60 9.50
CA LEU A 192 -10.40 5.25 9.98
C LEU A 192 -11.87 5.12 10.45
N THR A 193 -12.53 4.02 10.09
CA THR A 193 -13.87 3.73 10.62
C THR A 193 -13.72 2.72 11.75
N GLN A 194 -13.68 3.22 12.99
CA GLN A 194 -13.32 2.44 14.17
C GLN A 194 -14.12 1.14 14.32
N ASP A 195 -15.44 1.19 14.11
CA ASP A 195 -16.32 0.00 14.17
C ASP A 195 -15.91 -1.13 13.21
N ASP A 196 -15.29 -0.77 12.06
CA ASP A 196 -14.81 -1.73 11.07
C ASP A 196 -13.37 -2.23 11.38
N PHE A 197 -12.64 -1.58 12.30
CA PHE A 197 -11.22 -1.87 12.63
C PHE A 197 -11.00 -2.47 14.02
N ASP A 198 -11.88 -2.18 14.99
CA ASP A 198 -11.77 -2.67 16.36
C ASP A 198 -11.64 -4.21 16.46
N PRO A 199 -12.49 -5.01 15.78
CA PRO A 199 -12.37 -6.47 15.82
C PRO A 199 -11.01 -7.01 15.32
N GLN A 200 -10.42 -6.30 14.36
CA GLN A 200 -9.16 -6.69 13.70
C GLN A 200 -7.97 -6.30 14.56
N MET A 201 -8.10 -5.17 15.27
CA MET A 201 -7.14 -4.80 16.31
C MET A 201 -7.15 -5.81 17.46
N GLU A 202 -8.32 -6.31 17.88
CA GLU A 202 -8.42 -7.39 18.89
C GLU A 202 -7.72 -8.67 18.42
N GLN A 203 -7.90 -9.06 17.15
CA GLN A 203 -7.23 -10.22 16.55
C GLN A 203 -5.70 -10.02 16.48
N ALA A 204 -5.25 -8.82 16.10
CA ALA A 204 -3.82 -8.50 16.07
C ALA A 204 -3.21 -8.56 17.49
N ILE A 205 -3.93 -8.10 18.52
CA ILE A 205 -3.50 -8.20 19.93
C ILE A 205 -3.43 -9.66 20.39
N GLU A 206 -4.39 -10.51 19.99
CA GLU A 206 -4.34 -11.95 20.30
C GLU A 206 -3.08 -12.62 19.69
N LEU A 207 -2.70 -12.19 18.48
CA LEU A 207 -1.51 -12.67 17.78
C LEU A 207 -0.21 -12.09 18.35
N MET A 208 -0.23 -10.83 18.79
CA MET A 208 0.93 -10.08 19.29
C MET A 208 0.52 -9.23 20.50
N GLU A 209 0.53 -9.84 21.70
CA GLU A 209 0.04 -9.21 22.94
C GLU A 209 0.63 -7.82 23.20
N MET A 210 1.87 -7.56 22.77
CA MET A 210 2.56 -6.27 22.94
C MET A 210 1.86 -5.08 22.25
N LEU A 211 0.95 -5.34 21.31
CA LEU A 211 0.17 -4.30 20.65
C LEU A 211 -0.87 -3.67 21.59
N GLY A 212 -1.36 -4.41 22.60
CA GLY A 212 -2.41 -3.96 23.51
C GLY A 212 -1.97 -2.87 24.49
N ASP A 213 -0.66 -2.70 24.70
CA ASP A 213 -0.09 -1.70 25.61
C ASP A 213 0.28 -0.37 24.89
N ALA A 214 0.14 -0.33 23.56
CA ALA A 214 0.63 0.75 22.72
C ALA A 214 -0.48 1.72 22.26
N GLU A 215 -0.07 2.94 21.91
CA GLU A 215 -0.96 3.94 21.32
C GLU A 215 -1.26 3.59 19.86
N ILE A 216 -2.52 3.71 19.44
CA ILE A 216 -2.97 3.56 18.05
C ILE A 216 -3.05 4.95 17.41
N LYS A 217 -2.45 5.12 16.25
CA LYS A 217 -2.37 6.37 15.48
C LYS A 217 -2.92 6.20 14.07
#